data_AF-A0A843BY01-F1
#
_entry.id   AF-A0A843BY01-F1
#
_cell.length_a   1.000
_cell.length_b   1.000
_cell.length_c   1.000
_cell.angle_alpha   90.00
_cell.angle_beta   90.00
_cell.angle_gamma   90.00
#
_symmetry.space_group_name_H-M   'P 1'
#
loop_
_entity.id
_entity.type
_entity.pdbx_description
1 polymer ?
#
loop_
_entity_poly.entity_id
_entity_poly.type
_entity_poly.pdbx_seq_one_letter_code
_entity_poly.pdbx_strand_id
1 'polypeptide(L)'
;MTELKSPASSPAQLGNIRILIDQKLCTGCGLCGEVCPFGLPQPIENGKYEISDINLCTECSACKRNCPVQAISMFEQKGCGCLWDARQRIKNKGSENSCCS
;
A
#
# COMPACT_ATOMS: atom_id res chain seq x y z
N MET A 1 12.12 -9.63 -36.27
CA MET A 1 12.12 -8.45 -35.38
C MET A 1 10.98 -8.65 -34.41
N THR A 2 11.30 -9.28 -33.28
CA THR A 2 10.35 -9.74 -32.28
C THR A 2 9.84 -8.57 -31.46
N GLU A 3 8.55 -8.28 -31.61
CA GLU A 3 7.78 -7.36 -30.79
C GLU A 3 7.75 -7.88 -29.33
N LEU A 4 8.69 -7.44 -28.51
CA LEU A 4 8.62 -7.59 -27.05
C LEU A 4 7.59 -6.58 -26.52
N LYS A 5 6.32 -6.97 -26.57
CA LYS A 5 5.25 -6.25 -25.90
C LYS A 5 5.48 -6.33 -24.39
N SER A 6 5.96 -5.21 -23.84
CA SER A 6 6.12 -4.95 -22.41
C SER A 6 4.89 -5.41 -21.61
N PRO A 7 5.03 -6.22 -20.54
CA PRO A 7 3.95 -6.44 -19.60
C PRO A 7 3.92 -5.23 -18.66
N ALA A 8 3.16 -4.22 -19.05
CA ALA A 8 2.63 -3.22 -18.15
C ALA A 8 1.12 -3.15 -18.39
N SER A 9 0.36 -3.11 -17.28
CA SER A 9 -1.05 -2.74 -17.19
C SER A 9 -2.06 -3.63 -17.93
N SER A 10 -2.50 -4.71 -17.29
CA SER A 10 -3.87 -5.20 -17.45
C SER A 10 -4.46 -5.51 -16.07
N PRO A 11 -5.60 -4.91 -15.66
CA PRO A 11 -6.17 -5.07 -14.31
C PRO A 11 -6.95 -6.38 -14.11
N ALA A 12 -6.80 -7.38 -14.99
CA ALA A 12 -7.74 -8.51 -15.08
C ALA A 12 -7.20 -9.88 -14.63
N GLN A 13 -6.01 -9.99 -14.03
CA GLN A 13 -5.47 -11.29 -13.58
C GLN A 13 -4.85 -11.29 -12.18
N LEU A 14 -5.46 -10.58 -11.22
CA LEU A 14 -4.93 -10.52 -9.85
C LEU A 14 -5.95 -11.09 -8.86
N GLY A 15 -5.93 -12.41 -8.69
CA GLY A 15 -6.57 -13.06 -7.54
C GLY A 15 -6.04 -12.45 -6.24
N ASN A 16 -6.94 -11.88 -5.42
CA ASN A 16 -6.72 -11.51 -4.02
C ASN A 16 -5.34 -10.91 -3.62
N ILE A 17 -4.72 -10.07 -4.46
CA ILE A 17 -3.46 -9.41 -4.09
C ILE A 17 -3.75 -8.26 -3.13
N ARG A 18 -3.38 -8.45 -1.86
CA ARG A 18 -3.59 -7.45 -0.80
C ARG A 18 -2.69 -6.24 -0.93
N ILE A 19 -1.43 -6.44 -1.35
CA ILE A 19 -0.42 -5.38 -1.48
C ILE A 19 0.68 -5.81 -2.48
N LEU A 20 1.22 -4.86 -3.26
CA LEU A 20 2.32 -5.05 -4.22
C LEU A 20 3.18 -3.79 -4.31
N ILE A 21 4.50 -3.95 -4.47
CA ILE A 21 5.46 -2.88 -4.76
C ILE A 21 5.91 -2.99 -6.22
N ASP A 22 5.62 -1.96 -7.03
CA ASP A 22 6.08 -1.85 -8.41
C ASP A 22 7.58 -1.55 -8.44
N GLN A 23 8.34 -2.56 -8.87
CA GLN A 23 9.80 -2.49 -8.97
C GLN A 23 10.28 -1.47 -10.00
N LYS A 24 9.46 -1.06 -10.99
CA LYS A 24 9.85 -0.02 -11.96
C LYS A 24 9.83 1.37 -11.34
N LEU A 25 8.93 1.60 -10.38
CA LEU A 25 8.78 2.88 -9.69
C LEU A 25 9.59 2.96 -8.40
N CYS A 26 9.85 1.83 -7.75
CA CYS A 26 10.56 1.80 -6.47
C CYS A 26 12.00 2.32 -6.60
N THR A 27 12.32 3.35 -5.81
CA THR A 27 13.64 4.00 -5.77
C THR A 27 14.54 3.49 -4.65
N GLY A 28 14.06 2.57 -3.81
CA GLY A 28 14.84 2.06 -2.67
C GLY A 28 14.92 3.00 -1.47
N CYS A 29 14.05 4.02 -1.37
CA CYS A 29 14.15 5.07 -0.33
C CYS A 29 13.93 4.63 1.13
N GLY A 30 13.47 3.40 1.39
CA GLY A 30 13.35 2.86 2.76
C GLY A 30 12.10 3.24 3.56
N LEU A 31 11.44 4.36 3.24
CA LEU A 31 10.28 4.87 4.00
C LEU A 31 9.18 3.82 4.25
N CYS A 32 8.93 2.92 3.30
CA CYS A 32 7.93 1.88 3.46
C CYS A 32 8.25 0.88 4.58
N GLY A 33 9.53 0.57 4.80
CA GLY A 33 9.99 -0.29 5.91
C GLY A 33 9.88 0.44 7.25
N GLU A 34 10.23 1.72 7.30
CA GLU A 34 10.17 2.55 8.51
C GLU A 34 8.74 2.74 9.05
N VAL A 35 7.78 2.98 8.16
CA VAL A 35 6.39 3.24 8.56
C VAL A 35 5.56 1.97 8.75
N CYS A 36 6.10 0.80 8.42
CA CYS A 36 5.38 -0.45 8.59
C CYS A 36 5.54 -0.96 10.03
N PRO A 37 4.46 -1.00 10.85
CA PRO A 37 4.57 -1.47 12.23
C PRO A 37 4.93 -2.96 12.34
N PHE A 38 4.78 -3.72 11.25
CA PHE A 38 5.12 -5.14 11.17
C PHE A 38 6.43 -5.39 10.40
N GLY A 39 7.11 -4.34 9.93
CA GLY A 39 8.37 -4.47 9.20
C GLY A 39 8.30 -5.33 7.93
N LEU A 40 7.17 -5.32 7.20
CA LEU A 40 6.99 -6.22 6.05
C LEU A 40 7.73 -5.80 4.78
N PRO A 41 7.80 -4.50 4.43
CA PRO A 41 8.63 -4.07 3.31
C PRO A 41 10.11 -4.23 3.68
N GLN A 42 10.79 -5.16 3.03
CA GLN A 42 12.20 -5.48 3.26
C GLN A 42 13.04 -5.21 2.01
N PRO A 43 14.30 -4.76 2.17
CA PRO A 43 15.20 -4.58 1.04
C PRO A 43 15.57 -5.94 0.42
N ILE A 44 15.62 -5.97 -0.91
CA ILE A 44 16.12 -7.09 -1.70
C ILE A 44 17.49 -6.75 -2.31
N GLU A 45 18.15 -7.71 -2.96
CA GLU A 45 19.55 -7.59 -3.44
C GLU A 45 19.81 -6.36 -4.33
N ASN A 46 18.81 -5.89 -5.08
CA ASN A 46 18.93 -4.73 -5.96
C ASN A 46 18.69 -3.37 -5.25
N GLY A 47 18.58 -3.36 -3.92
CA GLY A 47 18.31 -2.16 -3.12
C GLY A 47 16.87 -1.65 -3.14
N LYS A 48 15.96 -2.35 -3.85
CA LYS A 48 14.51 -2.06 -3.83
C LYS A 48 13.85 -2.85 -2.71
N TYR A 49 12.55 -2.66 -2.57
CA TYR A 49 11.76 -3.24 -1.49
C TYR A 49 10.71 -4.21 -2.02
N GLU A 50 10.49 -5.30 -1.29
CA GLU A 50 9.41 -6.26 -1.50
C GLU A 50 8.70 -6.57 -0.17
N ILE A 51 7.49 -7.13 -0.24
CA ILE A 51 6.74 -7.55 0.94
C ILE A 51 7.18 -8.96 1.34
N SER A 52 7.77 -9.10 2.53
CA SER A 52 8.33 -10.37 3.01
C SER A 52 7.26 -11.44 3.29
N ASP A 53 6.16 -11.07 3.94
CA ASP A 53 5.01 -11.95 4.18
C ASP A 53 3.70 -11.17 4.07
N ILE A 54 2.93 -11.47 3.02
CA ILE A 54 1.64 -10.82 2.75
C ILE A 54 0.57 -11.18 3.80
N ASN A 55 0.69 -12.32 4.49
CA ASN A 55 -0.31 -12.78 5.45
C ASN A 55 -0.30 -11.94 6.74
N LEU A 56 0.84 -11.32 7.05
CA LEU A 56 1.00 -10.42 8.20
C LEU A 56 0.55 -8.98 7.88
N CYS A 57 0.24 -8.67 6.62
CA CYS A 57 -0.22 -7.35 6.23
C CYS A 57 -1.67 -7.12 6.70
N THR A 58 -1.85 -6.16 7.59
CA THR A 58 -3.16 -5.73 8.11
C THR A 58 -3.87 -4.69 7.24
N GLU A 59 -3.34 -4.43 6.04
CA GLU A 59 -3.93 -3.50 5.07
C GLU A 59 -4.08 -2.04 5.61
N CYS A 60 -3.28 -1.67 6.63
CA CYS A 60 -3.32 -0.35 7.29
C CYS A 60 -2.89 0.85 6.41
N SER A 61 -2.41 0.58 5.19
CA SER A 61 -2.03 1.55 4.15
C SER A 61 -0.94 2.57 4.51
N ALA A 62 -0.20 2.36 5.59
CA ALA A 62 0.90 3.25 6.00
C ALA A 62 1.99 3.37 4.94
N CYS A 63 2.48 2.25 4.40
CA CYS A 63 3.51 2.25 3.36
C CYS A 63 3.05 2.94 2.07
N LYS A 64 1.83 2.64 1.58
CA LYS A 64 1.25 3.28 0.39
C LYS A 64 1.16 4.80 0.53
N ARG A 65 0.71 5.31 1.68
CA ARG A 65 0.56 6.74 1.93
C ARG A 65 1.89 7.49 2.00
N ASN A 66 2.96 6.83 2.42
CA ASN A 66 4.28 7.45 2.60
C ASN A 66 5.23 7.17 1.43
N CYS A 67 4.81 6.45 0.39
CA CYS A 67 5.65 6.22 -0.78
C CYS A 67 5.67 7.49 -1.67
N PRO A 68 6.81 8.20 -1.79
CA PRO A 68 6.88 9.48 -2.52
C PRO A 68 6.69 9.33 -4.03
N VAL A 69 6.96 8.13 -4.56
CA VAL A 69 6.86 7.78 -5.98
C VAL A 69 5.63 6.89 -6.28
N GLN A 70 4.75 6.71 -5.30
CA GLN A 70 3.50 5.95 -5.44
C GLN A 70 3.69 4.52 -6.01
N ALA A 71 4.81 3.88 -5.70
CA ALA A 71 5.14 2.53 -6.17
C ALA A 71 4.29 1.42 -5.55
N ILE A 72 3.44 1.70 -4.55
CA ILE A 72 2.75 0.68 -3.77
C ILE A 72 1.26 0.64 -4.11
N SER A 73 0.81 -0.51 -4.59
CA SER A 73 -0.60 -0.81 -4.88
C SER A 73 -1.19 -1.71 -3.79
N MET A 74 -2.37 -1.39 -3.29
CA MET A 74 -3.09 -2.20 -2.30
C MET A 74 -4.59 -1.90 -2.32
N PHE A 75 -5.41 -2.88 -1.92
CA PHE A 75 -6.82 -2.67 -1.65
C PHE A 75 -6.98 -2.08 -0.25
N GLU A 76 -7.59 -0.89 -0.17
CA GLU A 76 -7.93 -0.27 1.11
C GLU A 76 -9.33 -0.73 1.52
N GLN A 77 -9.44 -1.41 2.66
CA GLN A 77 -10.74 -1.73 3.26
C GLN A 77 -11.38 -0.42 3.78
N LYS A 78 -12.62 -0.14 3.39
CA LYS A 78 -13.39 0.99 3.94
C LYS A 78 -13.92 0.60 5.33
N GLY A 79 -13.61 1.40 6.37
CA GLY A 79 -14.46 1.49 7.56
C GLY A 79 -14.05 0.74 8.84
N CYS A 80 -12.78 0.52 9.15
CA CYS A 80 -12.39 -0.03 10.45
C CYS A 80 -11.04 0.52 10.95
N GLY A 81 -10.91 1.85 11.04
CA GLY A 81 -9.72 2.43 11.64
C GLY A 81 -9.96 3.86 12.05
N CYS A 82 -9.52 4.19 13.27
CA CYS A 82 -9.54 5.55 13.82
C CYS A 82 -8.94 6.58 12.83
N LEU A 83 -8.02 6.12 11.97
CA LEU A 83 -7.34 6.92 10.95
C LEU A 83 -8.21 7.24 9.72
N TRP A 84 -9.10 6.33 9.30
CA TRP A 84 -10.09 6.60 8.23
C TRP A 84 -11.10 7.63 8.71
N ASP A 85 -11.60 7.47 9.93
CA ASP A 85 -12.55 8.40 10.55
C ASP A 85 -11.93 9.77 10.82
N ALA A 86 -10.66 9.83 11.25
CA ALA A 86 -9.93 11.09 11.39
C ALA A 86 -9.91 11.89 10.07
N ARG A 87 -9.78 11.22 8.92
CA ARG A 87 -9.80 11.89 7.61
C ARG A 87 -11.18 12.38 7.23
N GLN A 88 -12.24 11.62 7.54
CA GLN A 88 -13.62 12.08 7.32
C GLN A 88 -13.95 13.29 8.20
N ARG A 89 -13.44 13.33 9.43
CA ARG A 89 -13.61 14.48 10.34
C ARG A 89 -12.93 15.75 9.83
N ILE A 90 -11.78 15.66 9.15
CA ILE A 90 -11.11 16.83 8.55
C ILE A 90 -11.88 17.33 7.32
N LYS A 91 -12.51 16.43 6.55
CA LYS A 91 -13.24 16.80 5.33
C LYS A 91 -14.70 17.19 5.57
N ASN A 92 -15.33 16.70 6.64
CA ASN A 92 -16.76 16.91 6.90
C ASN A 92 -16.93 17.67 8.23
N LYS A 93 -17.29 18.95 8.16
CA LYS A 93 -17.81 19.69 9.32
C LYS A 93 -19.16 19.05 9.71
N GLY A 94 -19.14 18.16 10.69
CA GLY A 94 -20.34 17.61 11.33
C GLY A 94 -20.89 16.36 10.66
N SER A 95 -20.71 15.22 11.34
CA SER A 95 -21.61 14.06 11.28
C SER A 95 -21.15 13.09 12.37
N GLU A 96 -21.78 13.22 13.54
CA GLU A 96 -22.11 12.13 14.47
C GLU A 96 -21.03 11.06 14.67
N ASN A 97 -20.24 11.29 15.72
CA ASN A 97 -19.29 10.38 16.33
C ASN A 97 -19.96 9.13 16.92
N SER A 98 -20.36 8.16 16.11
CA SER A 98 -20.59 6.81 16.61
C SER A 98 -19.25 6.07 16.69
N CYS A 99 -18.44 6.42 17.69
CA CYS A 99 -17.40 5.51 18.17
C CYS A 99 -18.08 4.51 19.10
N CYS A 100 -18.39 3.33 18.57
CA CYS A 100 -18.75 2.07 19.26
C CYS A 100 -19.74 2.18 20.44
N SER A 101 -20.99 1.73 20.21
CA SER A 101 -21.82 1.14 21.29
C SER A 101 -21.31 -0.25 21.65
#